data_AF-A0A9D9FXZ7-F1
#
_entry.id   AF-A0A9D9FXZ7-F1
#
_cell.length_a   1.000
_cell.length_b   1.000
_cell.length_c   1.000
_cell.angle_alpha   90.00
_cell.angle_beta   90.00
_cell.angle_gamma   90.00
#
_symmetry.space_group_name_H-M   'P 1'
#
loop_
_entity.id
_entity.type
_entity.pdbx_description
1 polymer ?
#
loop_
_entity_poly.entity_id
_entity_poly.type
_entity_poly.pdbx_seq_one_letter_code
_entity_poly.pdbx_strand_id
1 'polypeptide(L)'
;MQTTTIDTPASSVEFDFVKGHIAATMTLIHGLIAQGLIDRNHLDAFFASFLGDLPHNRETLGLRLILDQWREGLREGAEEEELRGKLFEVISGGRSD
;
A
#
# COMPACT_ATOMS: atom_id res chain seq x y z
N MET A 1 -11.01 15.05 39.42
CA MET A 1 -11.89 14.67 38.29
C MET A 1 -11.00 14.10 37.20
N GLN A 2 -11.02 12.79 37.02
CA GLN A 2 -10.39 12.09 35.91
C GLN A 2 -11.45 11.88 34.82
N THR A 3 -11.12 12.22 33.59
CA THR A 3 -11.62 11.50 32.42
C THR A 3 -10.52 11.53 31.37
N THR A 4 -9.61 10.56 31.46
CA THR A 4 -8.70 10.25 30.38
C THR A 4 -9.52 9.48 29.36
N THR A 5 -9.90 10.12 28.26
CA THR A 5 -10.45 9.43 27.10
C THR A 5 -9.30 8.62 26.50
N ILE A 6 -9.26 7.34 26.81
CA ILE A 6 -8.39 6.39 26.12
C ILE A 6 -9.02 6.18 24.75
N ASP A 7 -8.46 6.86 23.75
CA ASP A 7 -8.80 6.61 22.35
C ASP A 7 -8.56 5.13 22.03
N THR A 8 -9.55 4.57 21.35
CA THR A 8 -9.93 3.16 21.41
C THR A 8 -8.98 2.24 20.63
N PRO A 9 -8.63 1.03 21.14
CA PRO A 9 -7.83 0.02 20.44
C PRO A 9 -8.55 -0.68 19.26
N ALA A 10 -9.71 -0.17 18.84
CA ALA A 10 -10.48 -0.71 17.72
C ALA A 10 -9.88 -0.34 16.34
N SER A 11 -9.04 0.69 16.27
CA SER A 11 -8.43 1.13 15.01
C SER A 11 -7.34 0.18 14.49
N SER A 12 -6.73 -0.66 15.35
CA SER A 12 -5.61 -1.50 14.92
C SER A 12 -6.07 -2.70 14.08
N VAL A 13 -7.18 -3.35 14.44
CA VAL A 13 -7.67 -4.56 13.75
C VAL A 13 -8.19 -4.25 12.35
N GLU A 14 -8.94 -3.14 12.20
CA GLU A 14 -9.42 -2.69 10.90
C GLU A 14 -8.26 -2.28 9.98
N PHE A 15 -7.26 -1.60 10.55
CA PHE A 15 -6.05 -1.24 9.83
C PHE A 15 -5.23 -2.48 9.42
N ASP A 16 -5.06 -3.47 10.31
CA ASP A 16 -4.41 -4.76 10.03
C ASP A 16 -5.15 -5.59 8.97
N PHE A 17 -6.48 -5.52 8.96
CA PHE A 17 -7.30 -6.10 7.90
C PHE A 17 -7.03 -5.45 6.54
N VAL A 18 -7.03 -4.11 6.47
CA VAL A 18 -6.75 -3.37 5.23
C VAL A 18 -5.36 -3.68 4.71
N LYS A 19 -4.35 -3.73 5.59
CA LYS A 19 -2.98 -4.12 5.25
C LYS A 19 -2.90 -5.51 4.64
N GLY A 20 -3.58 -6.48 5.27
CA GLY A 20 -3.65 -7.84 4.77
C GLY A 20 -4.27 -7.92 3.36
N HIS A 21 -5.32 -7.14 3.10
CA HIS A 21 -5.97 -7.08 1.79
C HIS A 21 -5.08 -6.45 0.71
N ILE A 22 -4.40 -5.35 1.04
CA ILE A 22 -3.46 -4.72 0.11
C ILE A 22 -2.33 -5.71 -0.20
N ALA A 23 -1.70 -6.31 0.83
CA ALA A 23 -0.61 -7.27 0.64
C ALA A 23 -1.03 -8.46 -0.24
N ALA A 24 -2.18 -9.07 0.03
CA ALA A 24 -2.70 -10.19 -0.77
C ALA A 24 -2.98 -9.79 -2.22
N THR A 25 -3.56 -8.61 -2.44
CA THR A 25 -3.86 -8.08 -3.78
C THR A 25 -2.56 -7.84 -4.55
N MET A 26 -1.55 -7.26 -3.91
CA MET A 26 -0.27 -6.98 -4.57
C MET A 26 0.49 -8.27 -4.91
N THR A 27 0.53 -9.26 -4.02
CA THR A 27 1.10 -10.58 -4.30
C THR A 27 0.44 -11.24 -5.51
N LEU A 28 -0.90 -11.18 -5.62
CA LEU A 28 -1.60 -11.70 -6.79
C LEU A 28 -1.16 -10.99 -8.08
N ILE A 29 -1.11 -9.65 -8.05
CA ILE A 29 -0.70 -8.85 -9.21
C ILE A 29 0.74 -9.19 -9.64
N HIS A 30 1.65 -9.39 -8.70
CA HIS A 30 3.02 -9.82 -8.99
C HIS A 30 3.06 -11.19 -9.67
N GLY A 31 2.30 -12.16 -9.20
CA GLY A 31 2.17 -13.46 -9.85
C GLY A 31 1.67 -13.37 -11.30
N LEU A 32 0.73 -12.45 -11.58
CA LEU A 32 0.22 -12.20 -12.93
C LEU A 32 1.26 -11.52 -13.83
N ILE A 33 2.06 -10.59 -13.30
CA ILE A 33 3.19 -9.99 -14.03
C ILE A 33 4.25 -11.05 -14.37
N ALA A 34 4.62 -11.89 -13.41
CA ALA A 34 5.64 -12.94 -13.60
C ALA A 34 5.24 -13.97 -14.66
N GLN A 35 3.93 -14.23 -14.82
CA GLN A 35 3.39 -15.09 -15.87
C GLN A 35 3.22 -14.37 -17.23
N GLY A 36 3.57 -13.08 -17.31
CA GLY A 36 3.39 -12.27 -18.51
C GLY A 36 1.92 -11.94 -18.85
N LEU A 37 1.01 -12.12 -17.89
CA LEU A 37 -0.42 -11.86 -18.07
C LEU A 37 -0.79 -10.38 -17.88
N ILE A 38 0.02 -9.65 -17.12
CA ILE A 38 -0.12 -8.21 -16.91
C ILE A 38 1.18 -7.52 -17.30
N ASP A 39 1.08 -6.47 -18.10
CA ASP A 39 2.21 -5.60 -18.40
C ASP A 39 2.42 -4.58 -17.28
N ARG A 40 3.67 -4.52 -16.82
CA ARG A 40 4.11 -3.68 -15.70
C ARG A 40 3.92 -2.19 -15.96
N ASN A 41 4.12 -1.73 -17.20
CA ASN A 41 4.03 -0.32 -17.55
C ASN A 41 2.57 0.13 -17.63
N HIS A 42 1.69 -0.69 -18.22
CA HIS A 42 0.25 -0.43 -18.23
C HIS A 42 -0.32 -0.38 -16.82
N LEU A 43 0.19 -1.24 -15.94
CA LEU A 43 -0.21 -1.25 -14.53
C LEU A 43 0.22 0.04 -13.80
N ASP A 44 1.47 0.48 -13.95
CA ASP A 44 1.90 1.78 -13.39
C ASP A 44 1.05 2.94 -13.91
N ALA A 45 0.75 2.96 -15.22
CA ALA A 45 -0.10 3.99 -15.81
C ALA A 45 -1.53 3.99 -15.22
N PHE A 46 -2.10 2.80 -14.96
CA PHE A 46 -3.38 2.68 -14.28
C PHE A 46 -3.34 3.31 -12.88
N PHE A 47 -2.34 2.97 -12.06
CA PHE A 47 -2.23 3.55 -10.71
C PHE A 47 -1.92 5.04 -10.74
N ALA A 48 -1.18 5.52 -11.75
CA ALA A 48 -0.96 6.95 -11.97
C ALA A 48 -2.28 7.70 -12.15
N SER A 49 -3.16 7.18 -13.02
CA SER A 49 -4.48 7.75 -13.26
C SER A 49 -5.34 7.69 -12.00
N PHE A 50 -5.41 6.53 -11.36
CA PHE A 50 -6.19 6.32 -10.14
C PHE A 50 -5.79 7.29 -9.01
N LEU A 51 -4.48 7.52 -8.83
CA LEU A 51 -3.97 8.49 -7.84
C LEU A 51 -4.31 9.94 -8.20
N GLY A 52 -4.35 10.25 -9.51
CA GLY A 52 -4.82 11.54 -10.01
C GLY A 52 -6.29 11.82 -9.67
N ASP A 53 -7.13 10.78 -9.72
CA ASP A 53 -8.57 10.86 -9.45
C ASP A 53 -8.91 10.82 -7.95
N LEU A 54 -8.00 10.31 -7.12
CA LEU A 54 -8.21 10.20 -5.68
C LEU A 54 -8.36 11.60 -5.05
N PRO A 55 -9.28 11.81 -4.07
CA PRO A 55 -9.29 13.05 -3.30
C PRO A 55 -7.93 13.33 -2.64
N HIS A 56 -7.59 14.61 -2.46
CA HIS A 56 -6.36 15.02 -1.78
C HIS A 56 -6.70 15.44 -0.35
N ASN A 57 -6.87 14.47 0.55
CA ASN A 57 -7.24 14.72 1.94
C ASN A 57 -6.52 13.75 2.90
N ARG A 58 -6.68 13.95 4.22
CA ARG A 58 -6.02 13.10 5.24
C ARG A 58 -6.49 11.65 5.20
N GLU A 59 -7.73 11.40 4.83
CA GLU A 59 -8.31 10.05 4.79
C GLU A 59 -7.67 9.19 3.68
N THR A 60 -7.30 9.83 2.58
CA THR A 60 -6.70 9.17 1.40
C THR A 60 -5.17 9.14 1.42
N LEU A 61 -4.52 9.87 2.34
CA LEU A 61 -3.08 10.02 2.38
C LEU A 61 -2.33 8.68 2.52
N GLY A 62 -2.81 7.79 3.39
CA GLY A 62 -2.18 6.48 3.60
C GLY A 62 -2.19 5.62 2.34
N LEU A 63 -3.33 5.59 1.64
CA LEU A 63 -3.47 4.86 0.37
C LEU A 63 -2.56 5.45 -0.71
N ARG A 64 -2.45 6.78 -0.78
CA ARG A 64 -1.56 7.48 -1.72
C ARG A 64 -0.10 7.06 -1.53
N LEU A 65 0.40 7.10 -0.29
CA LEU A 65 1.78 6.72 0.03
C LEU A 65 2.10 5.26 -0.36
N ILE A 66 1.19 4.34 -0.02
CA ILE A 66 1.35 2.91 -0.34
C ILE A 66 1.43 2.70 -1.86
N LEU A 67 0.52 3.31 -2.61
CA LEU A 67 0.47 3.17 -4.07
C LEU A 67 1.65 3.84 -4.76
N ASP A 68 2.11 5.00 -4.27
CA ASP A 68 3.28 5.67 -4.85
C ASP A 68 4.55 4.83 -4.68
N GLN A 69 4.78 4.26 -3.50
CA GLN A 69 5.96 3.41 -3.30
C GLN A 69 5.91 2.10 -4.08
N TRP A 70 4.71 1.53 -4.25
CA TRP A 70 4.56 0.33 -5.06
C TRP A 70 4.74 0.63 -6.56
N ARG A 71 4.25 1.78 -7.05
CA ARG A 71 4.52 2.26 -8.40
C ARG A 71 6.01 2.48 -8.66
N GLU A 72 6.73 3.03 -7.68
CA GLU A 72 8.19 3.18 -7.76
C GLU A 72 8.85 1.82 -7.99
N GLY A 73 8.52 0.82 -7.16
CA GLY A 73 9.09 -0.50 -7.40
C GLY A 73 8.60 -1.10 -8.73
N LEU A 74 7.37 -0.86 -9.18
CA LEU A 74 6.93 -1.22 -10.55
C LEU A 74 7.75 -0.53 -11.66
N ARG A 75 8.41 0.59 -11.42
CA ARG A 75 9.31 1.18 -12.44
C ARG A 75 10.72 0.65 -12.37
N GLU A 76 11.19 0.36 -11.16
CA GLU A 76 12.58 -0.04 -10.90
C GLU A 76 12.90 -1.47 -11.31
N GLY A 77 11.92 -2.25 -11.74
CA GLY A 77 12.17 -3.66 -11.99
C GLY A 77 12.16 -4.52 -10.72
N ALA A 78 11.96 -3.92 -9.54
CA ALA A 78 12.03 -4.58 -8.23
C ALA A 78 11.26 -5.90 -8.19
N GLU A 79 11.90 -6.91 -7.57
CA GLU A 79 11.33 -8.22 -7.32
C GLU A 79 10.16 -8.13 -6.34
N GLU A 80 9.21 -9.07 -6.44
CA GLU A 80 8.01 -9.10 -5.60
C GLU A 80 8.35 -9.01 -4.10
N GLU A 81 9.39 -9.73 -3.68
CA GLU A 81 9.77 -9.80 -2.26
C GLU A 81 10.22 -8.45 -1.70
N GLU A 82 10.92 -7.66 -2.51
CA GLU A 82 11.38 -6.31 -2.15
C GLU A 82 10.21 -5.33 -2.06
N LEU A 83 9.29 -5.40 -3.02
CA LEU A 83 8.08 -4.59 -3.04
C LEU A 83 7.15 -4.90 -1.88
N ARG A 84 7.01 -6.18 -1.54
CA ARG A 84 6.26 -6.64 -0.37
C ARG A 84 6.87 -6.13 0.93
N GLY A 85 8.20 -6.16 1.06
CA GLY A 85 8.92 -5.60 2.21
C GLY A 85 8.65 -4.10 2.40
N LYS A 86 8.81 -3.30 1.34
CA LYS A 86 8.53 -1.85 1.35
C LYS A 86 7.08 -1.54 1.71
N LEU A 87 6.14 -2.33 1.16
CA LEU A 87 4.71 -2.20 1.47
C LEU A 87 4.45 -2.40 2.97
N PHE A 88 5.03 -3.44 3.58
CA PHE A 88 4.90 -3.72 5.01
C PHE A 88 5.57 -2.66 5.90
N GLU A 89 6.67 -2.04 5.47
CA GLU A 89 7.31 -0.95 6.20
C GLU A 89 6.43 0.30 6.29
N VAL A 90 5.85 0.74 5.17
CA VAL A 90 4.90 1.88 5.14
C VAL A 90 3.69 1.61 6.02
N ILE A 91 3.17 0.40 5.89
CA ILE A 91 2.04 -0.14 6.66
C ILE A 91 2.33 -0.14 8.16
N SER A 92 3.57 -0.42 8.56
CA SER A 92 3.97 -0.49 9.97
C SER A 92 4.32 0.88 10.56
N GLY A 93 4.31 1.95 9.76
CA GLY A 93 4.59 3.32 10.20
C GLY A 93 6.03 3.79 9.96
N GLY A 94 6.79 3.11 9.08
CA GLY A 94 8.19 3.41 8.81
C GLY A 94 9.14 2.77 9.83
N ARG A 95 10.43 2.68 9.48
CA ARG A 95 11.48 2.19 10.38
C ARG A 95 11.39 2.91 11.73
N SER A 96 11.04 2.18 12.77
CA SER A 96 11.45 2.55 14.12
C SER A 96 12.98 2.43 14.13
N ASP A 97 13.67 3.57 14.12
CA ASP A 97 15.09 3.61 14.46
C ASP A 97 15.33 3.08 15.88
#